data_AF-A0A926SK59-F1
#
_entry.id   AF-A0A926SK59-F1
#
_cell.length_a   1.000
_cell.length_b   1.000
_cell.length_c   1.000
_cell.angle_alpha   90.00
_cell.angle_beta   90.00
_cell.angle_gamma   90.00
#
_symmetry.space_group_name_H-M   'P 1'
#
loop_
_entity.id
_entity.type
_entity.pdbx_description
1 polymer ?
#
loop_
_entity_poly.entity_id
_entity_poly.type
_entity_poly.pdbx_seq_one_letter_code
_entity_poly.pdbx_strand_id
1 'polypeptide(L)'
;MTVATVGRPKRSRPVDRVNYKLDSDLREILQQIAERNGRNEGAQVEQLILFYEAIEQLNSEGIPIPFNEINARVRQIWTKLTEKDGGDE
;
A
#
# COMPACT_ATOMS: atom_id res chain seq x y z
N MET A 1 6.39 -5.81 46.63
CA MET A 1 5.74 -5.11 45.50
C MET A 1 5.47 -6.13 44.41
N THR A 2 4.21 -6.45 44.15
CA THR A 2 3.81 -7.40 43.11
C THR A 2 3.61 -6.66 41.80
N VAL A 3 4.49 -6.90 40.83
CA VAL A 3 4.35 -6.37 39.47
C VAL A 3 3.20 -7.13 38.81
N ALA A 4 2.07 -6.47 38.62
CA ALA A 4 0.98 -7.01 37.84
C ALA A 4 1.44 -7.13 36.39
N THR A 5 1.67 -8.36 35.92
CA THR A 5 1.92 -8.66 34.51
C THR A 5 0.66 -8.31 33.73
N VAL A 6 0.56 -7.07 33.25
CA VAL A 6 -0.54 -6.65 32.39
C VAL A 6 -0.35 -7.34 31.03
N GLY A 7 -1.11 -8.41 30.81
CA GLY A 7 -1.15 -9.09 29.53
C GLY A 7 -1.45 -8.09 28.41
N ARG A 8 -0.82 -8.29 27.24
CA ARG A 8 -1.05 -7.46 26.06
C ARG A 8 -2.57 -7.34 25.82
N PRO A 9 -3.12 -6.12 25.67
CA PRO A 9 -4.55 -5.92 25.46
C PRO A 9 -5.05 -6.83 24.33
N LYS A 10 -6.10 -7.60 24.60
CA LYS A 10 -6.73 -8.47 23.61
C LYS A 10 -7.32 -7.56 22.54
N ARG A 11 -6.66 -7.53 21.37
CA ARG A 11 -7.08 -6.75 20.20
C ARG A 11 -8.53 -7.13 19.87
N SER A 12 -9.45 -6.18 20.00
CA SER A 12 -10.89 -6.38 19.92
C SER A 12 -11.48 -5.97 18.58
N ARG A 13 -10.70 -5.30 17.72
CA ARG A 13 -11.19 -4.78 16.44
C ARG A 13 -10.88 -5.76 15.30
N PRO A 14 -11.85 -6.12 14.45
CA PRO A 14 -11.63 -6.98 13.29
C PRO A 14 -10.58 -6.45 12.31
N VAL A 15 -10.42 -5.13 12.26
CA VAL A 15 -9.48 -4.43 11.37
C VAL A 15 -8.00 -4.58 11.79
N ASP A 16 -7.72 -5.06 13.00
CA ASP A 16 -6.35 -5.14 13.53
C ASP A 16 -5.49 -6.23 12.86
N ARG A 17 -6.09 -7.06 11.97
CA ARG A 17 -5.43 -8.11 11.19
C ARG A 17 -6.10 -8.31 9.83
N VAL A 18 -6.28 -7.26 9.03
CA VAL A 18 -6.71 -7.47 7.65
C VAL A 18 -5.55 -8.10 6.88
N ASN A 19 -5.70 -9.37 6.51
CA ASN A 19 -4.80 -10.02 5.57
C ASN A 19 -5.32 -9.73 4.16
N TYR A 20 -4.72 -8.74 3.50
CA TYR A 20 -5.06 -8.43 2.12
C TYR A 20 -4.61 -9.60 1.23
N LYS A 21 -5.55 -10.17 0.46
CA LYS A 21 -5.21 -11.10 -0.62
C LYS A 21 -4.71 -10.26 -1.79
N LEU A 22 -3.42 -9.95 -1.75
CA LEU A 22 -2.71 -9.27 -2.81
C LEU A 22 -1.95 -10.29 -3.65
N ASP A 23 -1.85 -10.00 -4.94
CA ASP A 23 -0.94 -10.68 -5.84
C ASP A 23 0.50 -10.60 -5.30
N SER A 24 1.32 -11.63 -5.56
CA SER A 24 2.71 -11.68 -5.09
C SER A 24 3.49 -10.45 -5.54
N ASP A 25 3.29 -10.03 -6.78
CA ASP A 25 4.08 -8.99 -7.43
C ASP A 25 3.73 -7.63 -6.81
N LEU A 26 2.42 -7.43 -6.53
CA LEU A 26 1.95 -6.25 -5.80
C LEU A 26 2.47 -6.22 -4.36
N ARG A 27 2.56 -7.37 -3.70
CA ARG A 27 3.12 -7.46 -2.33
C ARG A 27 4.60 -7.13 -2.32
N GLU A 28 5.36 -7.57 -3.32
CA GLU A 28 6.78 -7.22 -3.45
C GLU A 28 7.00 -5.71 -3.62
N ILE A 29 6.19 -5.05 -4.44
CA ILE A 29 6.24 -3.58 -4.58
C ILE A 29 5.95 -2.91 -3.24
N LEU A 30 4.89 -3.34 -2.56
CA LEU A 30 4.52 -2.76 -1.27
C LEU A 30 5.64 -2.92 -0.26
N GLN A 31 6.29 -4.09 -0.23
CA GLN A 31 7.44 -4.35 0.63
C GLN A 31 8.62 -3.44 0.28
N GLN A 32 9.00 -3.32 -1.00
CA GLN A 32 10.10 -2.44 -1.43
C GLN A 32 9.83 -0.97 -1.10
N ILE A 33 8.59 -0.50 -1.29
CA ILE A 33 8.20 0.87 -0.95
C ILE A 33 8.20 1.06 0.57
N ALA A 34 7.68 0.09 1.33
CA ALA A 34 7.66 0.10 2.78
C ALA A 34 9.09 0.20 3.34
N GLU A 35 10.02 -0.60 2.83
CA GLU A 35 11.45 -0.55 3.18
C GLU A 35 12.08 0.81 2.86
N ARG A 36 11.89 1.32 1.63
CA ARG A 36 12.40 2.63 1.22
C ARG A 36 11.91 3.77 2.11
N ASN A 37 10.65 3.68 2.54
CA ASN A 37 10.01 4.71 3.35
C ASN A 37 10.20 4.51 4.86
N GLY A 38 10.83 3.41 5.29
CA GLY A 38 10.96 3.05 6.70
C GLY A 38 9.61 2.78 7.39
N ARG A 39 8.63 2.24 6.64
CA ARG A 39 7.27 1.94 7.10
C ARG A 39 6.96 0.45 6.95
N ASN A 40 5.80 0.02 7.46
CA ASN A 40 5.31 -1.35 7.25
C ASN A 40 4.28 -1.41 6.10
N GLU A 41 4.06 -2.61 5.54
CA GLU A 41 3.13 -2.85 4.42
C GLU A 41 1.73 -2.29 4.70
N GLY A 42 1.18 -2.53 5.90
CA GLY A 42 -0.15 -2.04 6.28
C GLY A 42 -0.26 -0.51 6.25
N ALA A 43 0.72 0.20 6.81
CA ALA A 43 0.77 1.66 6.79
C ALA A 43 0.90 2.20 5.35
N GLN A 44 1.56 1.47 4.46
CA GLN A 44 1.67 1.84 3.06
C GLN A 44 0.34 1.65 2.31
N VAL A 45 -0.39 0.57 2.61
CA VAL A 45 -1.75 0.34 2.09
C VAL A 45 -2.72 1.42 2.57
N GLU A 46 -2.70 1.76 3.86
CA GLU A 46 -3.51 2.86 4.41
C GLU A 46 -3.21 4.19 3.71
N GLN A 47 -1.94 4.49 3.48
CA GLN A 47 -1.54 5.70 2.77
C GLN A 47 -2.02 5.71 1.30
N LEU A 48 -1.98 4.56 0.62
CA LEU A 48 -2.51 4.41 -0.75
C LEU A 48 -4.01 4.71 -0.81
N ILE A 49 -4.79 4.22 0.16
CA ILE A 49 -6.23 4.49 0.25
C ILE A 49 -6.49 5.99 0.42
N LEU A 50 -5.76 6.66 1.33
CA LEU A 50 -5.90 8.10 1.55
C LEU A 50 -5.54 8.92 0.31
N PHE A 51 -4.51 8.51 -0.44
CA PHE A 51 -4.16 9.17 -1.70
C PHE A 51 -5.27 9.05 -2.75
N TYR A 52 -5.89 7.87 -2.85
CA TYR A 52 -7.01 7.66 -3.77
C TYR A 52 -8.19 8.59 -3.44
N GLU A 53 -8.60 8.63 -2.17
CA GLU A 53 -9.69 9.50 -1.73
C GLU A 53 -9.40 10.98 -1.96
N ALA A 54 -8.17 11.43 -1.70
CA ALA A 54 -7.77 12.81 -1.97
C ALA A 54 -7.83 13.16 -3.47
N ILE A 55 -7.40 12.25 -4.35
CA ILE A 55 -7.49 12.42 -5.80
C ILE A 55 -8.95 12.53 -6.25
N GLU A 56 -9.83 11.66 -5.74
CA GLU A 56 -11.25 11.70 -6.07
C GLU A 56 -11.90 13.01 -5.61
N GLN A 57 -11.57 13.48 -4.41
CA GLN A 57 -12.07 14.76 -3.88
C GLN A 57 -11.63 15.94 -4.76
N LEU A 58 -10.33 16.06 -5.04
CA LEU A 58 -9.80 17.12 -5.90
C LEU A 58 -10.42 17.08 -7.30
N ASN A 59 -10.60 15.90 -7.88
CA ASN A 59 -11.27 15.74 -9.17
C ASN A 59 -12.74 16.20 -9.11
N SER A 60 -13.45 15.90 -8.02
CA SER A 60 -14.83 16.35 -7.80
C SER A 60 -14.96 17.87 -7.61
N GLU A 61 -13.92 18.51 -7.08
CA GLU A 61 -13.81 19.97 -6.96
C GLU A 61 -13.46 20.65 -8.29
N GLY A 62 -13.30 19.88 -9.37
CA GLY A 62 -12.92 20.37 -10.69
C GLY A 62 -11.45 20.76 -10.80
N ILE A 63 -10.62 20.34 -9.85
CA ILE A 63 -9.18 20.57 -9.90
C ILE A 63 -8.60 19.58 -10.92
N PRO A 64 -7.92 20.06 -11.97
CA PRO A 64 -7.40 19.20 -13.02
C PRO A 64 -6.28 18.32 -12.47
N ILE A 65 -6.49 17.02 -12.51
CA ILE A 65 -5.47 16.01 -12.19
C ILE A 65 -4.98 15.42 -13.53
N PRO A 66 -3.66 15.35 -13.79
CA PRO A 66 -3.13 14.78 -15.03
C PRO A 66 -3.24 13.25 -15.01
N PHE A 67 -4.46 12.72 -14.97
CA PHE A 67 -4.78 11.30 -14.86
C PHE A 67 -4.13 10.47 -15.97
N ASN A 68 -3.99 11.03 -17.17
CA ASN A 68 -3.30 10.39 -18.29
C ASN A 68 -1.81 10.16 -17.98
N GLU A 69 -1.14 11.13 -17.38
CA GLU A 69 0.27 10.99 -16.98
C GLU A 69 0.42 10.00 -15.83
N ILE A 70 -0.49 10.06 -14.84
CA ILE A 70 -0.53 9.09 -13.73
C ILE A 70 -0.71 7.68 -14.29
N ASN A 71 -1.69 7.46 -15.17
CA ASN A 71 -1.93 6.18 -15.80
C ASN A 71 -0.74 5.68 -16.62
N ALA A 72 -0.05 6.58 -17.35
CA ALA A 72 1.16 6.24 -18.08
C ALA A 72 2.28 5.78 -17.12
N ARG A 73 2.45 6.45 -15.98
CA ARG A 73 3.43 6.05 -14.95
C ARG A 73 3.07 4.74 -14.28
N VAL A 74 1.79 4.50 -13.97
CA VAL A 74 1.32 3.22 -13.42
C VAL A 74 1.62 2.09 -14.39
N ARG A 75 1.33 2.25 -15.69
CA ARG A 75 1.66 1.25 -16.72
C ARG A 75 3.17 1.00 -16.81
N GLN A 76 3.99 2.04 -16.79
CA GLN A 76 5.45 1.89 -16.80
C GLN A 76 5.96 1.10 -15.59
N ILE A 77 5.39 1.33 -14.41
CA ILE A 77 5.72 0.57 -13.19
C ILE A 77 5.30 -0.89 -13.38
N TRP A 78 4.06 -1.13 -13.83
CA TRP A 78 3.53 -2.47 -14.06
C TRP A 78 4.36 -3.28 -15.06
N THR A 79 4.66 -2.70 -16.22
CA THR A 79 5.49 -3.35 -17.26
C THR A 79 6.85 -3.76 -16.72
N LYS A 80 7.53 -2.86 -15.98
CA LYS A 80 8.84 -3.17 -15.36
C LYS A 80 8.82 -4.33 -14.38
N LEU A 81 7.66 -4.61 -13.77
CA LEU A 81 7.51 -5.71 -12.84
C LEU A 81 7.31 -7.01 -13.60
N THR A 82 6.36 -7.01 -14.55
CA THR A 82 6.07 -8.20 -15.38
C THR A 82 7.22 -8.62 -16.29
N GLU A 83 8.10 -7.69 -16.69
CA GLU A 83 9.29 -8.00 -17.49
C GLU A 83 10.42 -8.61 -16.66
N LYS A 84 10.44 -8.40 -15.34
CA LYS A 84 11.48 -8.93 -14.45
C LYS A 84 11.39 -10.45 -14.28
N ASP A 85 10.20 -11.02 -14.48
CA ASP A 85 9.94 -12.46 -14.36
C ASP A 85 10.16 -13.26 -15.65
N GLY A 86 10.50 -12.59 -16.77
CA GLY A 86 10.75 -13.23 -18.06
C GLY A 86 12.23 -13.50 -18.37
N GLY A 87 13.11 -13.38 -17.38
CA GLY A 87 14.56 -13.27 -17.58
C GLY A 87 15.43 -14.32 -16.89
N ASP A 88 14.90 -15.50 -16.57
CA ASP A 88 15.68 -16.66 -16.14
C ASP A 88 15.28 -17.90 -16.97
N GLU A 89 15.91 -18.04 -18.15
CA GLU A 89 16.15 -19.33 -18.83
C GLU A 89 17.66 -19.57 -18.92
#